data_AF-A0A962Y534-F1
#
_entry.id   AF-A0A962Y534-F1
#
_cell.length_a   1.000
_cell.length_b   1.000
_cell.length_c   1.000
_cell.angle_alpha   90.00
_cell.angle_beta   90.00
_cell.angle_gamma   90.00
#
_symmetry.space_group_name_H-M   'P 1'
#
loop_
_entity.id
_entity.type
_entity.pdbx_description
1 polymer ?
#
loop_
_entity_poly.entity_id
_entity_poly.type
_entity_poly.pdbx_seq_one_letter_code
_entity_poly.pdbx_strand_id
1 'polypeptide(L)'
;MQQTRQIFLGDASLATGFRLAGFEVFPDADVAQLDELLHQLTTTRAHAFVVIDSSLADANSRQLDEVRHEGGRILLTQVPSLTRPETMNSSVDEHIRQLLGLEEDNT
;
A
#
# COMPACT_ATOMS: atom_id res chain seq x y z
N MET A 1 1.67 23.14 -12.62
CA MET A 1 1.99 21.75 -12.22
C MET A 1 0.93 21.31 -11.23
N GLN A 2 0.24 20.20 -11.46
CA GLN A 2 -0.62 19.63 -10.41
C GLN A 2 0.28 19.00 -9.35
N GLN A 3 0.10 19.39 -8.08
CA GLN A 3 0.89 18.88 -6.97
C GLN A 3 0.42 17.46 -6.61
N THR A 4 1.32 16.49 -6.68
CA THR A 4 1.04 15.11 -6.24
C THR A 4 0.79 15.10 -4.74
N ARG A 5 -0.35 14.55 -4.31
CA ARG A 5 -0.63 14.33 -2.89
C ARG A 5 0.26 13.21 -2.36
N GLN A 6 0.93 13.40 -1.23
CA GLN A 6 1.72 12.37 -0.56
C GLN A 6 0.91 11.88 0.63
N ILE A 7 0.52 10.61 0.64
CA ILE A 7 -0.45 10.07 1.60
C ILE A 7 0.10 8.79 2.22
N PHE A 8 -0.02 8.67 3.54
CA PHE A 8 0.28 7.45 4.29
C PHE A 8 -0.97 6.96 5.04
N LEU A 9 -1.27 5.67 4.95
CA LEU A 9 -2.28 5.00 5.76
C LEU A 9 -1.68 3.77 6.45
N GLY A 10 -2.00 3.57 7.72
CA GLY A 10 -1.57 2.40 8.46
C GLY A 10 -1.20 2.74 9.90
N ASP A 11 -0.42 1.86 10.52
CA ASP A 11 -0.06 1.91 11.93
C ASP A 11 0.47 3.30 12.38
N ALA A 12 -0.04 3.77 13.53
CA ALA A 12 0.31 5.07 14.09
C ALA A 12 1.81 5.27 14.36
N SER A 13 2.56 4.20 14.65
CA SER A 13 4.02 4.27 14.87
C SER A 13 4.76 4.69 13.61
N LEU A 14 4.34 4.21 12.44
CA LEU A 14 4.87 4.63 11.14
C LEU A 14 4.41 6.04 10.75
N ALA A 15 3.14 6.36 11.03
CA ALA A 15 2.53 7.64 10.66
C ALA A 15 3.32 8.85 11.15
N THR A 16 3.99 8.75 12.30
CA THR A 16 4.82 9.84 12.84
C THR A 16 5.98 10.19 11.91
N GLY A 17 6.69 9.20 11.37
CA GLY A 17 7.79 9.45 10.43
C GLY A 17 7.32 10.07 9.12
N PHE A 18 6.21 9.57 8.57
CA PHE A 18 5.63 10.09 7.33
C PHE A 18 5.13 11.53 7.46
N ARG A 19 4.53 11.87 8.60
CA ARG A 19 4.10 13.25 8.89
C ARG A 19 5.27 14.22 8.92
N LEU A 20 6.41 13.82 9.52
CA LEU A 20 7.63 14.63 9.51
C LEU A 20 8.21 14.80 8.09
N ALA A 21 7.96 13.85 7.20
CA ALA A 21 8.35 13.91 5.79
C ALA A 21 7.37 14.70 4.90
N GLY A 22 6.27 15.23 5.46
CA GLY A 22 5.30 16.05 4.74
C GLY A 22 4.10 15.30 4.14
N PHE A 23 3.89 14.04 4.53
CA PHE A 23 2.73 13.27 4.10
C PHE A 23 1.47 13.69 4.85
N GLU A 24 0.34 13.63 4.15
CA GLU A 24 -0.99 13.50 4.76
C GLU A 24 -1.08 12.10 5.37
N VAL A 25 -1.33 12.00 6.69
CA VAL A 25 -1.27 10.72 7.41
C VAL A 25 -2.61 10.33 8.00
N PHE A 26 -2.95 9.05 7.84
CA PHE A 26 -4.11 8.39 8.42
C PHE A 26 -3.61 7.29 9.38
N PRO A 27 -3.35 7.64 10.65
CA PRO A 27 -2.89 6.67 11.64
C PRO A 27 -3.99 5.68 11.99
N ASP A 28 -3.60 4.42 12.19
CA ASP A 28 -4.47 3.27 12.52
C ASP A 28 -5.63 3.12 11.53
N ALA A 29 -5.35 3.44 10.26
CA ALA A 29 -6.35 3.36 9.21
C ALA A 29 -6.78 1.91 8.95
N ASP A 30 -8.08 1.71 8.74
CA ASP A 30 -8.63 0.42 8.32
C ASP A 30 -8.85 0.33 6.80
N VAL A 31 -9.29 -0.85 6.36
CA VAL A 31 -9.54 -1.14 4.94
C VAL A 31 -10.67 -0.27 4.38
N ALA A 32 -11.67 0.08 5.19
CA ALA A 32 -12.78 0.91 4.73
C ALA A 32 -12.32 2.35 4.45
N GLN A 33 -11.44 2.89 5.29
CA GLN A 33 -10.82 4.20 5.06
C GLN A 33 -9.90 4.19 3.83
N LEU A 34 -9.15 3.12 3.63
CA LEU A 34 -8.34 2.93 2.41
C LEU A 34 -9.23 2.92 1.16
N ASP A 35 -10.30 2.14 1.15
CA ASP A 35 -11.22 2.02 0.02
C ASP A 35 -11.87 3.36 -0.35
N GLU A 36 -12.33 4.12 0.66
CA GLU A 36 -12.91 5.44 0.45
C GLU A 36 -11.88 6.42 -0.14
N LEU A 37 -10.66 6.45 0.39
CA LEU A 37 -9.61 7.31 -0.12
C LEU A 37 -9.26 6.96 -1.57
N LEU A 38 -9.04 5.68 -1.88
CA LEU A 38 -8.72 5.24 -3.23
C LEU A 38 -9.86 5.55 -4.20
N HIS A 39 -11.12 5.32 -3.80
CA HIS A 39 -12.29 5.68 -4.59
C HIS A 39 -12.34 7.18 -4.89
N GLN A 40 -12.06 8.02 -3.89
CA GLN A 40 -12.00 9.47 -4.06
C GLN A 40 -10.89 9.88 -5.04
N LEU A 41 -9.68 9.34 -4.88
CA LEU A 41 -8.53 9.64 -5.74
C LEU A 41 -8.80 9.24 -7.20
N THR A 42 -9.38 8.08 -7.42
CA THR A 42 -9.74 7.58 -8.75
C THR A 42 -10.83 8.44 -9.39
N THR A 43 -11.92 8.73 -8.66
CA THR A 43 -13.06 9.52 -9.15
C THR A 43 -12.66 10.96 -9.48
N THR A 44 -11.80 11.57 -8.66
CA THR A 44 -11.28 12.93 -8.90
C THR A 44 -10.14 12.97 -9.91
N ARG A 45 -9.67 11.81 -10.40
CA ARG A 45 -8.49 11.64 -11.24
C ARG A 45 -7.25 12.33 -10.66
N ALA A 46 -7.11 12.35 -9.33
CA ALA A 46 -6.02 13.00 -8.64
C ALA A 46 -4.68 12.26 -8.87
N HIS A 47 -3.58 13.01 -8.84
CA HIS A 47 -2.24 12.45 -8.77
C HIS A 47 -1.85 12.24 -7.30
N ALA A 48 -1.50 11.01 -6.93
CA ALA A 48 -1.15 10.66 -5.56
C ALA A 48 0.02 9.69 -5.48
N PHE A 49 0.84 9.86 -4.45
CA PHE A 49 1.76 8.85 -3.94
C PHE A 49 1.20 8.33 -2.62
N VAL A 50 0.72 7.09 -2.63
CA VAL A 50 0.07 6.44 -1.50
C VAL A 50 1.01 5.38 -0.96
N VAL A 51 1.29 5.48 0.33
CA VAL A 51 2.05 4.49 1.09
C VAL A 51 1.10 3.83 2.08
N ILE A 52 1.07 2.50 2.10
CA ILE A 52 0.28 1.72 3.04
C ILE A 52 1.18 0.80 3.87
N ASP A 53 0.76 0.42 5.08
CA ASP A 53 1.43 -0.67 5.78
C ASP A 53 1.09 -2.05 5.21
N SER A 54 1.79 -3.09 5.68
CA SER A 54 1.56 -4.46 5.23
C SER A 54 0.16 -4.99 5.56
N SER A 55 -0.46 -4.55 6.67
CA SER A 55 -1.79 -5.03 7.06
C SER A 55 -2.88 -4.58 6.09
N LEU A 56 -2.76 -3.35 5.60
CA LEU A 56 -3.63 -2.79 4.57
C LEU A 56 -3.29 -3.35 3.17
N ALA A 57 -2.03 -3.66 2.91
CA ALA A 57 -1.60 -4.24 1.64
C ALA A 57 -2.09 -5.68 1.45
N ASP A 58 -2.16 -6.45 2.54
CA ASP A 58 -2.64 -7.84 2.57
C ASP A 58 -4.18 -7.95 2.68
N ALA A 59 -4.88 -6.81 2.81
CA ALA A 59 -6.32 -6.78 2.90
C ALA A 59 -6.99 -7.11 1.56
N ASN A 60 -8.13 -7.82 1.61
CA ASN A 60 -8.97 -8.07 0.45
C ASN A 60 -9.76 -6.79 0.05
N SER A 61 -9.07 -5.83 -0.58
CA SER A 61 -9.64 -4.57 -1.09
C SER A 61 -9.72 -4.59 -2.61
N ARG A 62 -10.94 -4.48 -3.14
CA ARG A 62 -11.17 -4.38 -4.59
C ARG A 62 -10.62 -3.08 -5.18
N GLN A 63 -10.74 -1.98 -4.44
CA GLN A 63 -10.25 -0.67 -4.84
C GLN A 63 -8.73 -0.67 -4.95
N LEU A 64 -8.05 -1.37 -4.04
CA LEU A 64 -6.61 -1.57 -4.08
C LEU A 64 -6.19 -2.32 -5.35
N ASP A 65 -6.88 -3.41 -5.67
CA ASP A 65 -6.64 -4.18 -6.89
C ASP A 65 -6.86 -3.32 -8.14
N GLU A 66 -7.97 -2.57 -8.21
CA GLU A 66 -8.28 -1.69 -9.34
C GLU A 66 -7.19 -0.63 -9.53
N VAL A 67 -6.73 0.02 -8.46
CA VAL A 67 -5.65 1.03 -8.51
C VAL A 67 -4.32 0.41 -8.96
N ARG A 68 -3.99 -0.81 -8.51
CA ARG A 68 -2.79 -1.53 -8.96
C ARG A 68 -2.81 -1.82 -10.47
N HIS A 69 -3.99 -2.03 -11.06
CA HIS A 69 -4.16 -2.28 -12.49
C HIS A 69 -4.30 -1.01 -13.36
N GLU A 70 -4.79 0.11 -12.81
CA GLU A 70 -5.11 1.30 -13.61
C GLU A 70 -3.87 1.99 -14.20
N GLY A 71 -2.76 2.01 -13.46
CA GLY A 71 -1.47 2.58 -13.87
C GLY A 71 -1.45 4.10 -14.10
N GLY A 72 -0.46 4.80 -13.54
CA GLY A 72 0.00 6.10 -14.06
C GLY A 72 -0.47 7.40 -13.38
N ARG A 73 -1.45 7.37 -12.45
CA ARG A 73 -1.81 8.56 -11.64
C ARG A 73 -1.62 8.37 -10.14
N ILE A 74 -1.83 7.16 -9.66
CA ILE A 74 -1.65 6.79 -8.26
C ILE A 74 -0.45 5.85 -8.20
N LEU A 75 0.64 6.31 -7.59
CA LEU A 75 1.77 5.46 -7.24
C LEU A 75 1.45 4.86 -5.86
N LEU A 76 1.32 3.54 -5.79
CA LEU A 76 1.02 2.81 -4.57
C LEU A 76 2.23 1.96 -4.18
N THR A 77 2.69 2.09 -2.93
CA THR A 77 3.71 1.21 -2.35
C THR A 77 3.33 0.80 -0.94
N GLN A 78 3.80 -0.36 -0.52
CA GLN A 78 3.70 -0.79 0.86
C GLN A 78 5.00 -0.55 1.62
N VAL A 79 4.92 -0.41 2.94
CA VAL A 79 6.06 -0.41 3.86
C VAL A 79 5.90 -1.51 4.90
N PRO A 80 7.00 -2.14 5.33
CA PRO A 80 6.96 -3.18 6.34
C PRO A 80 6.57 -2.59 7.70
N SER A 81 5.99 -3.45 8.55
CA SER A 81 5.82 -3.14 9.98
C SER A 81 7.18 -2.82 10.63
N LEU A 82 7.19 -1.86 11.57
CA LEU A 82 8.39 -1.57 12.37
C LEU A 82 8.76 -2.69 13.35
N THR A 83 7.78 -3.48 13.79
CA THR A 83 7.99 -4.51 14.82
C THR A 83 8.38 -5.86 14.25
N ARG A 84 7.95 -6.15 13.02
CA ARG A 84 8.19 -7.40 12.29
C ARG A 84 8.45 -7.13 10.81
N PRO A 85 9.54 -6.45 10.44
CA PRO A 85 9.82 -6.15 9.04
C PRO A 85 10.04 -7.39 8.18
N GLU A 86 10.48 -8.50 8.77
CA GLU A 86 10.71 -9.80 8.12
C GLU A 86 9.45 -10.49 7.59
N THR A 87 8.26 -10.08 8.05
CA THR A 87 6.99 -10.72 7.64
C THR A 87 6.36 -10.07 6.42
N MET A 88 6.95 -8.99 5.88
CA MET A 88 6.40 -8.35 4.68
C MET A 88 6.59 -9.26 3.47
N ASN A 89 5.48 -9.67 2.85
CA ASN A 89 5.49 -10.34 1.56
C ASN A 89 5.30 -9.32 0.44
N SER A 90 6.15 -9.39 -0.58
CA SER A 90 5.97 -8.65 -1.83
C SER A 90 5.09 -9.44 -2.79
N SER A 91 4.32 -8.73 -3.62
CA SER A 91 3.57 -9.35 -4.72
C SER A 91 4.46 -10.07 -5.73
N VAL A 92 5.76 -9.80 -5.72
CA VAL A 92 6.74 -10.45 -6.60
C VAL A 92 7.36 -11.69 -5.93
N ASP A 93 7.24 -11.87 -4.62
CA ASP A 93 7.91 -12.97 -3.91
C ASP A 93 7.39 -14.33 -4.35
N GLU A 94 6.06 -14.48 -4.52
CA GLU A 94 5.47 -15.71 -5.03
C GLU A 94 5.92 -16.00 -6.47
N HIS A 95 5.96 -14.96 -7.31
CA HIS A 95 6.42 -15.11 -8.68
C HIS A 95 7.90 -15.49 -8.77
N ILE A 96 8.75 -14.93 -7.88
CA ILE A 96 10.16 -15.30 -7.78
C ILE A 96 10.30 -16.75 -7.31
N ARG A 97 9.56 -17.17 -6.27
CA ARG A 97 9.61 -18.56 -5.80
C ARG A 97 9.19 -19.54 -6.90
N GLN A 98 8.15 -19.21 -7.66
CA GLN A 98 7.70 -19.99 -8.81
C GLN A 98 8.77 -20.06 -9.90
N LEU A 99 9.40 -18.93 -10.26
CA LEU A 99 10.48 -18.87 -11.26
C LEU A 99 11.73 -19.66 -10.84
N LEU A 100 12.01 -19.70 -9.53
CA LEU A 100 13.16 -20.41 -8.97
C LEU A 100 12.88 -21.89 -8.65
N GLY A 101 11.64 -22.37 -8.82
CA GLY A 101 11.25 -23.73 -8.50
C GLY A 101 11.34 -24.05 -7.00
N LEU A 102 11.12 -23.03 -6.15
CA LEU A 102 11.18 -23.14 -4.68
C LEU A 102 9.80 -23.42 -4.07
N GLU A 103 8.87 -23.99 -4.82
CA GLU A 103 7.59 -24.45 -4.25
C GLU A 103 7.92 -25.51 -3.20
N GLU A 104 7.48 -25.29 -1.95
CA GLU A 104 7.57 -26.32 -0.93
C GLU A 104 6.69 -27.50 -1.41
N ASP A 105 7.34 -28.62 -1.75
CA ASP A 105 6.69 -29.92 -1.95
C ASP A 105 5.91 -30.25 -0.66
N ASN A 106 4.66 -29.81 -0.59
CA ASN A 106 3.75 -30.12 0.50
C ASN A 106 3.30 -31.58 0.29
N THR A 107 4.13 -32.51 0.80
CA THR A 107 3.86 -33.96 0.85
C THR A 107 3.35 -34.35 2.22
#